data_AF-A0A0E0LL88-F1
#
_entry.id   AF-A0A0E0LL88-F1
#
_cell.length_a   1.000
_cell.length_b   1.000
_cell.length_c   1.000
_cell.angle_alpha   90.00
_cell.angle_beta   90.00
_cell.angle_gamma   90.00
#
_symmetry.space_group_name_H-M   'P 1'
#
loop_
_entity.id
_entity.type
_entity.pdbx_description
1 polymer ?
#
loop_
_entity_poly.entity_id
_entity_poly.type
_entity_poly.pdbx_seq_one_letter_code
_entity_poly.pdbx_strand_id
1 'polypeptide(L)'
;MIVLRWPDNKRNHINMHKVLISLAAELDISHIYEGLQSESMYTLVSAVCYDDEGRQYLCFARDEARWLIYDSTTHAESWKGLIDRYSQANLRPENLFFEHMPRSVILDCCCDRELAPSRRTAP
;
A
#
# COMPACT_ATOMS: atom_id res chain seq x y z
N MET A 1 -4.35 12.38 7.97
CA MET A 1 -3.60 11.11 8.07
C MET A 1 -4.32 10.16 9.01
N ILE A 2 -4.35 8.88 8.68
CA ILE A 2 -4.87 7.78 9.50
C ILE A 2 -3.76 6.75 9.70
N VAL A 3 -3.69 6.19 10.91
CA VAL A 3 -2.74 5.12 11.24
C VAL A 3 -3.53 3.87 11.59
N LEU A 4 -3.26 2.78 10.88
CA LEU A 4 -3.84 1.48 11.15
C LEU A 4 -2.76 0.57 11.73
N ARG A 5 -2.99 0.09 12.95
CA ARG A 5 -2.13 -0.91 13.59
C ARG A 5 -2.50 -2.29 13.05
N TRP A 6 -1.51 -3.05 12.61
CA TRP A 6 -1.75 -4.42 12.19
C TRP A 6 -2.09 -5.31 13.41
N PRO A 7 -3.16 -6.14 13.33
CA PRO A 7 -3.50 -7.03 14.42
C PRO A 7 -2.45 -8.14 14.57
N ASP A 8 -2.11 -8.46 15.82
CA ASP A 8 -1.07 -9.44 16.14
C ASP A 8 -1.61 -10.86 15.94
N ASN A 9 -1.68 -11.32 14.70
CA ASN A 9 -2.22 -12.64 14.33
C ASN A 9 -1.10 -13.66 14.08
N LYS A 10 -0.47 -14.14 15.15
CA LYS A 10 0.65 -15.10 15.13
C LYS A 10 0.40 -16.44 14.40
N ARG A 11 -0.80 -16.68 13.85
CA ARG A 11 -1.22 -17.95 13.25
C ARG A 11 -2.18 -17.76 12.08
N ASN A 12 -1.69 -17.32 10.93
CA ASN A 12 -2.51 -17.42 9.73
C ASN A 12 -1.68 -17.81 8.51
N HIS A 13 -2.19 -18.74 7.70
CA HIS A 13 -1.61 -19.13 6.39
C HIS A 13 -1.80 -18.04 5.32
N ILE A 14 -1.92 -16.80 5.75
CA ILE A 14 -2.13 -15.66 4.87
C ILE A 14 -0.82 -15.41 4.13
N ASN A 15 -0.90 -15.34 2.80
CA ASN A 15 0.21 -14.91 1.99
C ASN A 15 0.46 -13.42 2.23
N MET A 16 1.35 -13.11 3.18
CA MET A 16 1.64 -11.74 3.58
C MET A 16 2.19 -10.89 2.46
N HIS A 17 2.96 -11.48 1.53
CA HIS A 17 3.44 -10.78 0.35
C HIS A 17 2.29 -10.24 -0.51
N LYS A 18 1.26 -11.08 -0.76
CA LYS A 18 0.06 -10.64 -1.49
C LYS A 18 -0.71 -9.56 -0.74
N VAL A 19 -0.83 -9.70 0.58
CA VAL A 19 -1.48 -8.69 1.43
C VAL A 19 -0.76 -7.37 1.33
N LEU A 20 0.57 -7.36 1.52
CA LEU A 20 1.38 -6.15 1.42
C LEU A 20 1.18 -5.48 0.06
N ILE A 21 1.27 -6.21 -1.05
CA ILE A 21 1.01 -5.65 -2.39
C ILE A 21 -0.39 -5.02 -2.48
N SER A 22 -1.41 -5.65 -1.90
CA SER A 22 -2.78 -5.14 -1.94
C SER A 22 -3.00 -3.84 -1.16
N LEU A 23 -2.10 -3.49 -0.21
CA LEU A 23 -2.19 -2.25 0.56
C LEU A 23 -1.99 -0.98 -0.28
N ALA A 24 -1.46 -1.10 -1.51
CA ALA A 24 -1.41 0.03 -2.44
C ALA A 24 -2.76 0.38 -3.05
N ALA A 25 -3.78 -0.48 -2.90
CA ALA A 25 -5.13 -0.14 -3.31
C ALA A 25 -5.67 1.01 -2.44
N GLU A 26 -6.46 1.88 -3.06
CA GLU A 26 -7.10 2.97 -2.35
C GLU A 26 -8.11 2.43 -1.35
N LEU A 27 -8.08 2.98 -0.14
CA LEU A 27 -8.93 2.56 0.95
C LEU A 27 -10.11 3.51 1.10
N ASP A 28 -11.31 3.02 0.82
CA ASP A 28 -12.54 3.70 1.16
C ASP A 28 -12.96 3.32 2.58
N ILE A 29 -12.85 4.27 3.51
CA ILE A 29 -13.26 4.07 4.91
C ILE A 29 -14.63 4.67 5.22
N SER A 30 -15.30 5.29 4.26
CA SER A 30 -16.61 5.94 4.48
C SER A 30 -17.67 4.94 4.95
N HIS A 31 -17.52 3.67 4.56
CA HIS A 31 -18.36 2.56 4.98
C HIS A 31 -18.08 2.06 6.42
N ILE A 32 -16.95 2.44 7.01
CA ILE A 32 -16.48 1.94 8.31
C ILE A 32 -16.69 2.99 9.41
N TYR A 33 -16.64 4.27 9.06
CA TYR A 33 -16.76 5.39 10.00
C TYR A 33 -17.93 6.30 9.64
N GLU A 34 -18.95 6.31 10.50
CA GLU A 34 -20.08 7.22 10.36
C GLU A 34 -19.63 8.69 10.46
N GLY A 35 -20.15 9.54 9.55
CA GLY A 35 -19.87 10.98 9.54
C GLY A 35 -18.70 11.43 8.66
N LEU A 36 -17.99 10.51 7.99
CA LEU A 36 -17.11 10.88 6.88
C LEU A 36 -17.93 11.28 5.66
N GLN A 37 -17.37 12.19 4.85
CA GLN A 37 -17.94 12.52 3.55
C GLN A 37 -17.93 11.25 2.67
N SER A 38 -18.99 11.07 1.87
CA SER A 38 -19.01 10.04 0.83
C SER A 38 -17.78 10.24 -0.08
N GLU A 39 -17.11 9.15 -0.46
CA GLU A 39 -15.92 9.14 -1.34
C GLU A 39 -14.61 9.63 -0.69
N SER A 40 -14.48 9.56 0.64
CA SER A 40 -13.19 9.79 1.30
C SER A 40 -12.22 8.63 1.06
N MET A 41 -11.52 8.68 -0.07
CA MET A 41 -10.48 7.71 -0.45
C MET A 41 -9.16 8.04 0.25
N TYR A 42 -8.46 6.99 0.67
CA TYR A 42 -7.16 7.10 1.31
C TYR A 42 -6.11 6.30 0.54
N THR A 43 -4.88 6.80 0.48
CA THR A 43 -3.76 6.10 -0.14
C THR A 43 -2.67 5.80 0.86
N LEU A 44 -1.96 4.68 0.67
CA LEU A 44 -0.81 4.32 1.50
C LEU A 44 0.32 5.30 1.22
N VAL A 45 0.85 5.90 2.30
CA VAL A 45 1.98 6.84 2.23
C VAL A 45 3.22 6.30 2.95
N SER A 46 3.04 5.39 3.92
CA SER A 46 4.14 4.74 4.62
C SER A 46 3.68 3.45 5.28
N ALA A 47 4.62 2.53 5.51
CA ALA A 47 4.40 1.32 6.26
C ALA A 47 5.63 0.98 7.09
N VAL A 48 5.41 0.44 8.29
CA VAL A 48 6.45 -0.17 9.11
C VAL A 48 6.20 -1.66 9.13
N CYS A 49 7.18 -2.44 8.68
CA CYS A 49 7.15 -3.89 8.74
C CYS A 49 8.32 -4.42 9.56
N TYR A 50 8.13 -5.55 10.21
CA TYR A 50 9.19 -6.35 10.77
C TYR A 50 9.59 -7.44 9.77
N ASP A 51 10.87 -7.51 9.45
CA ASP A 51 11.45 -8.60 8.67
C ASP A 51 11.90 -9.70 9.64
N ASP A 52 11.18 -10.83 9.65
CA ASP A 52 11.53 -11.95 10.54
C ASP A 52 12.88 -12.60 10.16
N GLU A 53 13.29 -12.54 8.89
CA GLU A 53 14.54 -13.14 8.42
C GLU A 53 15.73 -12.26 8.76
N GLY A 54 15.65 -10.97 8.42
CA GLY A 54 16.67 -9.96 8.75
C GLY A 54 16.62 -9.49 10.21
N ARG A 55 15.59 -9.88 10.97
CA ARG A 55 15.36 -9.51 12.39
C ARG A 55 15.41 -8.01 12.65
N GLN A 56 14.82 -7.22 11.75
CA GLN A 56 14.89 -5.76 11.78
C GLN A 56 13.57 -5.13 11.38
N TYR A 57 13.37 -3.88 11.79
CA TYR A 57 12.25 -3.08 11.30
C TYR A 57 12.65 -2.38 10.01
N LEU A 58 11.77 -2.45 9.02
CA LEU A 58 11.86 -1.74 7.76
C LEU A 58 10.77 -0.67 7.70
N CYS A 59 11.20 0.57 7.53
CA CYS A 59 10.32 1.71 7.37
C CYS A 59 10.25 2.07 5.89
N PHE A 60 9.10 1.85 5.27
CA PHE A 60 8.84 2.22 3.90
C PHE A 60 8.16 3.56 3.85
N ALA A 61 8.56 4.42 2.92
CA ALA A 61 7.93 5.71 2.71
C ALA A 61 7.71 5.96 1.23
N ARG A 62 6.60 6.62 0.92
CA ARG A 62 6.35 7.19 -0.39
C ARG A 62 6.99 8.58 -0.43
N ASP A 63 7.81 8.80 -1.44
CA ASP A 63 8.45 10.07 -1.76
C ASP A 63 8.02 10.47 -3.17
N GLU A 64 7.13 11.46 -3.25
CA GLU A 64 6.41 11.83 -4.48
C GLU A 64 5.74 10.60 -5.16
N ALA A 65 6.25 10.20 -6.34
CA ALA A 65 5.78 9.04 -7.09
C ALA A 65 6.57 7.75 -6.79
N ARG A 66 7.64 7.83 -5.98
CA ARG A 66 8.55 6.73 -5.70
C ARG A 66 8.36 6.19 -4.29
N TRP A 67 8.94 5.01 -4.08
CA TRP A 67 8.95 4.33 -2.80
C TRP A 67 10.39 4.05 -2.38
N LEU A 68 10.68 4.31 -1.11
CA LEU A 68 11.99 4.10 -0.52
C LEU A 68 11.90 3.38 0.82
N ILE A 69 13.03 2.85 1.25
CA ILE A 69 13.24 2.39 2.63
C ILE A 69 14.06 3.46 3.34
N TYR A 70 13.58 3.88 4.51
CA TYR A 70 14.30 4.85 5.33
C TYR A 70 15.69 4.33 5.69
N ASP A 71 16.69 5.21 5.63
CA ASP A 71 18.11 4.88 5.88
C ASP A 71 18.69 3.81 4.92
N SER A 72 18.12 3.69 3.72
CA SER A 72 18.57 2.77 2.68
C SER A 72 18.75 3.50 1.35
N THR A 73 19.64 2.98 0.50
CA THR A 73 19.76 3.41 -0.90
C THR A 73 18.71 2.78 -1.81
N THR A 74 17.85 1.91 -1.26
CA THR A 74 16.85 1.16 -1.99
C THR A 74 15.64 2.03 -2.30
N HIS A 75 15.40 2.22 -3.59
CA HIS A 75 14.24 2.92 -4.14
C HIS A 75 13.56 2.06 -5.22
N ALA A 76 12.26 2.28 -5.41
CA ALA A 76 11.46 1.68 -6.47
C ALA A 76 10.40 2.69 -6.97
N GLU A 77 10.03 2.57 -8.25
CA GLU A 77 8.98 3.40 -8.86
C GLU A 77 7.57 3.04 -8.37
N SER A 78 7.39 1.94 -7.63
CA SER A 78 6.09 1.55 -7.09
C SER A 78 6.22 0.73 -5.81
N TRP A 79 5.16 0.76 -4.99
CA TRP A 79 5.04 -0.06 -3.79
C TRP A 79 5.23 -1.55 -4.11
N LYS A 80 4.53 -2.05 -5.13
CA LYS A 80 4.67 -3.44 -5.58
C LYS A 80 6.12 -3.76 -5.94
N GLY A 81 6.77 -2.91 -6.73
CA GLY A 81 8.16 -3.10 -7.13
C GLY A 81 9.14 -3.09 -5.94
N LEU A 82 8.82 -2.36 -4.87
CA LEU A 82 9.59 -2.39 -3.64
C LEU A 82 9.36 -3.69 -2.86
N ILE A 83 8.11 -4.09 -2.67
CA ILE A 83 7.73 -5.32 -1.94
C ILE A 83 8.22 -6.59 -2.65
N ASP A 84 8.21 -6.65 -3.98
CA ASP A 84 8.70 -7.80 -4.74
C ASP A 84 10.18 -8.10 -4.46
N ARG A 85 10.99 -7.09 -4.11
CA ARG A 85 12.41 -7.27 -3.69
C ARG A 85 12.53 -8.03 -2.38
N TYR A 86 11.47 -8.04 -1.59
CA TYR A 86 11.35 -8.73 -0.31
C TYR A 86 10.42 -9.95 -0.43
N SER A 87 10.22 -10.48 -1.63
CA SER A 87 9.38 -11.68 -1.85
C SER A 87 9.89 -12.93 -1.14
N GLN A 88 11.19 -12.99 -0.86
CA GLN A 88 11.79 -14.05 -0.05
C GLN A 88 11.74 -13.74 1.45
N ALA A 89 11.68 -12.46 1.84
CA ALA A 89 11.63 -12.06 3.23
C ALA A 89 10.23 -12.26 3.82
N ASN A 90 10.17 -12.76 5.05
CA ASN A 90 8.90 -12.88 5.77
C ASN A 90 8.54 -11.55 6.45
N LEU A 91 8.07 -10.59 5.64
CA LEU A 91 7.64 -9.28 6.13
C LEU A 91 6.29 -9.35 6.85
N ARG A 92 6.26 -8.84 8.08
CA ARG A 92 5.04 -8.64 8.87
C ARG A 92 4.76 -7.14 9.03
N PRO A 93 3.64 -6.60 8.54
CA PRO A 93 3.26 -5.21 8.80
C PRO A 93 2.94 -5.02 10.30
N GLU A 94 3.26 -3.84 10.81
CA GLU A 94 3.03 -3.43 12.20
C GLU A 94 2.19 -2.15 12.25
N ASN A 95 2.57 -1.15 11.45
CA ASN A 95 1.84 0.11 11.32
C ASN A 95 1.72 0.52 9.86
N LEU A 96 0.54 0.95 9.46
CA LEU A 96 0.23 1.42 8.12
C LEU A 96 -0.26 2.86 8.20
N PHE A 97 0.31 3.73 7.36
CA PHE A 97 0.01 5.15 7.35
C PHE A 97 -0.68 5.50 6.04
N PHE A 98 -1.85 6.12 6.17
CA PHE A 98 -2.71 6.49 5.06
C PHE A 98 -3.00 7.98 5.07
N GLU A 99 -3.02 8.59 3.89
CA GLU A 99 -3.40 9.99 3.71
C GLU A 99 -4.69 10.10 2.92
N HIS A 100 -5.51 11.09 3.27
CA HIS A 100 -6.76 11.37 2.57
C HIS A 100 -6.43 11.97 1.21
N MET A 101 -6.99 11.40 0.14
CA MET A 101 -6.84 11.92 -1.20
C MET A 101 -7.88 13.00 -1.47
N PRO A 102 -7.47 14.26 -1.73
CA PRO A 102 -8.40 15.28 -2.18
C PRO A 102 -9.03 14.87 -3.52
N ARG A 103 -10.30 15.24 -3.75
CA ARG A 103 -11.03 14.92 -4.99
C ARG A 103 -10.30 15.30 -6.29
N SER A 104 -9.43 16.31 -6.27
CA SER A 104 -8.63 16.70 -7.44
C SER A 104 -7.58 15.64 -7.84
N VAL A 105 -7.05 14.86 -6.89
CA VAL A 105 -6.01 13.85 -7.13
C VAL A 105 -6.60 12.51 -7.58
N ILE A 106 -7.84 12.21 -7.16
CA ILE A 106 -8.57 10.99 -7.56
C ILE A 106 -8.75 10.94 -9.10
N LEU A 107 -9.00 12.09 -9.73
CA LEU A 107 -9.17 12.19 -11.18
C LEU A 107 -7.87 11.89 -11.95
N ASP A 108 -6.70 12.23 -11.40
CA ASP A 108 -5.41 11.95 -12.03
C ASP A 108 -5.06 10.45 -11.94
N CYS A 109 -5.28 9.80 -10.79
CA CYS A 109 -5.05 8.36 -10.63
C CYS A 109 -6.02 7.48 -11.43
N CYS A 110 -7.27 7.93 -11.65
CA CYS A 110 -8.21 7.25 -12.53
C CYS A 110 -7.79 7.34 -14.02
N CYS A 111 -7.25 8.48 -14.47
CA CYS A 111 -6.76 8.65 -15.83
C CYS A 111 -5.60 7.67 -16.16
N ASP A 112 -4.71 7.41 -15.20
CA ASP A 112 -3.61 6.44 -15.39
C ASP A 112 -4.10 4.98 -15.53
N ARG A 113 -5.29 4.65 -15.04
CA ARG A 113 -5.90 3.31 -15.20
C ARG A 113 -6.62 3.10 -16.53
N GLU A 114 -7.05 4.16 -17.22
CA GLU A 114 -7.77 4.03 -18.51
C GLU A 114 -6.86 3.68 -19.71
N LEU A 115 -5.54 3.64 -19.52
CA LEU A 115 -4.57 3.29 -20.57
C LEU A 115 -4.29 1.77 -20.72
N ALA A 116 -5.00 0.89 -20.01
CA ALA A 116 -4.93 -0.54 -20.30
C ALA A 116 -5.74 -0.89 -21.57
N PRO A 117 -5.12 -1.44 -22.65
CA PRO A 117 -5.84 -1.71 -23.89
C PRO A 117 -6.92 -2.77 -23.65
N SER A 118 -8.17 -2.37 -23.88
CA SER A 118 -9.34 -3.24 -23.97
C SER A 118 -9.05 -4.40 -24.94
N ARG A 119 -8.80 -5.60 -24.43
CA ARG A 119 -8.90 -6.83 -25.22
C ARG A 119 -10.38 -7.08 -25.49
N ARG A 120 -10.90 -6.48 -26.55
CA ARG A 120 -12.10 -6.95 -27.22
C ARG A 120 -11.73 -8.14 -28.10
N THR A 121 -11.88 -9.35 -27.56
CA THR A 121 -12.19 -10.53 -28.39
C THR A 121 -13.64 -10.40 -28.84
N ALA A 122 -13.84 -10.15 -30.12
CA ALA A 122 -15.13 -10.27 -30.80
C ALA A 122 -15.36 -11.75 -31.20
N PRO A 123 -16.62 -12.18 -31.36
CA PRO A 123 -17.02 -13.59 -31.43
C PRO A 123 -16.58 -14.32 -32.71
#